data_AF-H5XLV6-F1
#
_entry.id   AF-H5XLV6-F1
#
_cell.length_a   1.000
_cell.length_b   1.000
_cell.length_c   1.000
_cell.angle_alpha   90.00
_cell.angle_beta   90.00
_cell.angle_gamma   90.00
#
_symmetry.space_group_name_H-M   'P 1'
#
loop_
_entity.id
_entity.type
_entity.pdbx_description
1 polymer ?
#
loop_
_entity_poly.entity_id
_entity_poly.type
_entity_poly.pdbx_seq_one_letter_code
_entity_poly.pdbx_strand_id
1 'polypeptide(L)'
;MTGDVRLPTSALSRAGEDKVLGGVGALVAHFAPTDWAGAFLTYRALGDHTELVVMLRRVTDGNLYLWTPPADVAQYLARLRQLMYQEGRGTWFELSGTVALDGRIEVRYRWDDEPDWDGEPPPGAFTRELTRYPRDEGMVPDWFAARLSRPVLATLEDGLNPEEALRRAESVAAELEVDPRSYRVGEVADGAWCLVREDSRWAVFLALGEQQLARAEFATAEQAARYFVGHLSLRRDAFRDELPLDARRATEEWPIQPVGGDRGLNYYGGKRLVTVSPGTELDRYGDPAGNTVFAARTEFTHRSQPADEVHREYHVYRVLRSIRAVMGQVVPWHDQAGGGTAYVLERSVGDLLSSGALEEIPQATTRPSSVDGESTE
;
A
#
# COMPACT_ATOMS: atom_id res chain seq x y z
N MET A 1 -36.55 29.31 -22.97
CA MET A 1 -35.32 28.98 -23.71
C MET A 1 -34.15 29.60 -22.96
N THR A 2 -33.65 28.89 -21.95
CA THR A 2 -32.47 29.24 -21.18
C THR A 2 -31.29 28.50 -21.79
N GLY A 3 -30.50 29.22 -22.59
CA GLY A 3 -29.26 28.71 -23.16
C GLY A 3 -28.20 28.65 -22.07
N ASP A 4 -27.84 27.43 -21.72
CA ASP A 4 -26.72 27.09 -20.85
C ASP A 4 -25.41 27.51 -21.53
N VAL A 5 -24.79 28.58 -21.02
CA VAL A 5 -23.48 29.05 -21.49
C VAL A 5 -22.43 28.16 -20.81
N ARG A 6 -22.04 27.07 -21.48
CA ARG A 6 -20.80 26.37 -21.16
C ARG A 6 -19.63 27.31 -21.41
N LEU A 7 -18.98 27.77 -20.33
CA LEU A 7 -17.68 28.41 -20.41
C LEU A 7 -16.61 27.36 -20.79
N PRO A 8 -15.60 27.70 -21.61
CA PRO A 8 -14.58 26.76 -22.05
C PRO A 8 -13.59 26.43 -20.93
N THR A 9 -13.29 25.14 -20.77
CA THR A 9 -12.41 24.52 -19.77
C THR A 9 -10.93 24.98 -19.84
N SER A 10 -10.54 25.78 -20.84
CA SER A 10 -9.15 26.16 -21.12
C SER A 10 -8.64 27.40 -20.38
N ALA A 11 -9.53 28.23 -19.81
CA ALA A 11 -9.12 29.49 -19.15
C ALA A 11 -8.56 29.29 -17.72
N LEU A 12 -8.83 28.15 -17.09
CA LEU A 12 -8.33 27.81 -15.75
C LEU A 12 -6.87 27.30 -15.75
N SER A 13 -6.29 26.93 -16.90
CA SER A 13 -4.95 26.31 -16.95
C SER A 13 -3.78 27.31 -16.98
N ARG A 14 -3.82 28.35 -17.81
CA ARG A 14 -2.70 29.32 -17.92
C ARG A 14 -2.51 30.19 -16.68
N ALA A 15 -3.60 30.71 -16.11
CA ALA A 15 -3.51 31.52 -14.90
C ALA A 15 -3.01 30.71 -13.68
N GLY A 16 -3.34 29.42 -13.64
CA GLY A 16 -2.83 28.48 -12.63
C GLY A 16 -1.35 28.17 -12.84
N GLU A 17 -0.95 27.90 -14.08
CA GLU A 17 0.44 27.72 -14.50
C GLU A 17 1.30 28.94 -14.13
N ASP A 18 0.91 30.15 -14.56
CA ASP A 18 1.64 31.39 -14.30
C ASP A 18 1.81 31.65 -12.80
N LYS A 19 0.79 31.34 -11.99
CA LYS A 19 0.85 31.50 -10.53
C LYS A 19 1.86 30.56 -9.89
N VAL A 20 1.89 29.29 -10.31
CA VAL A 20 2.82 28.28 -9.78
C VAL A 20 4.24 28.61 -10.22
N LEU A 21 4.44 28.94 -11.50
CA LEU A 21 5.72 29.36 -12.05
C LEU A 21 6.25 30.64 -11.38
N GLY A 22 5.39 31.64 -11.15
CA GLY A 22 5.76 32.84 -10.39
C GLY A 22 6.23 32.52 -8.96
N GLY A 23 5.61 31.53 -8.30
CA GLY A 23 6.05 31.03 -6.99
C GLY A 23 7.44 30.38 -7.04
N VAL A 24 7.70 29.55 -8.05
CA VAL A 24 9.03 28.96 -8.28
C VAL A 24 10.08 30.04 -8.49
N GLY A 25 9.80 31.01 -9.37
CA GLY A 25 10.71 32.11 -9.66
C GLY A 25 11.02 32.98 -8.44
N ALA A 26 10.00 33.27 -7.62
CA ALA A 26 10.18 34.00 -6.37
C ALA A 26 11.03 33.24 -5.34
N LEU A 27 10.82 31.92 -5.18
CA LEU A 27 11.61 31.09 -4.29
C LEU A 27 13.08 31.03 -4.73
N VAL A 28 13.32 30.81 -6.03
CA VAL A 28 14.69 30.81 -6.58
C VAL A 28 15.36 32.16 -6.36
N ALA A 29 14.69 33.27 -6.71
CA ALA A 29 15.27 34.60 -6.55
C ALA A 29 15.51 34.99 -5.08
N HIS A 30 14.69 34.49 -4.15
CA HIS A 30 14.82 34.77 -2.72
C HIS A 30 15.95 33.99 -2.06
N PHE A 31 16.10 32.70 -2.38
CA PHE A 31 17.03 31.80 -1.70
C PHE A 31 18.36 31.58 -2.44
N ALA A 32 18.48 32.02 -3.70
CA ALA A 32 19.74 31.96 -4.43
C ALA A 32 20.84 32.78 -3.71
N PRO A 33 22.10 32.31 -3.70
CA PRO A 33 23.23 33.07 -3.16
C PRO A 33 23.40 34.42 -3.84
N THR A 34 23.98 35.41 -3.18
CA THR A 34 24.08 36.80 -3.68
C THR A 34 24.87 36.97 -4.99
N ASP A 35 25.72 36.01 -5.37
CA ASP A 35 26.55 36.05 -6.58
C ASP A 35 25.96 35.17 -7.70
N TRP A 36 24.82 35.59 -8.26
CA TRP A 36 24.18 34.90 -9.37
C TRP A 36 23.59 35.86 -10.41
N ALA A 37 23.64 35.45 -11.68
CA ALA A 37 23.18 36.19 -12.87
C ALA A 37 21.94 35.57 -13.53
N GLY A 38 21.66 34.30 -13.22
CA GLY A 38 20.55 33.54 -13.78
C GLY A 38 20.58 32.09 -13.29
N ALA A 39 19.42 31.45 -13.23
CA ALA A 39 19.29 30.05 -12.84
C ALA A 39 18.75 29.23 -14.00
N PHE A 40 19.32 28.05 -14.21
CA PHE A 40 18.83 27.04 -15.16
C PHE A 40 18.28 25.89 -14.36
N LEU A 41 17.00 25.57 -14.57
CA LEU A 41 16.28 24.57 -13.82
C LEU A 41 15.88 23.43 -14.77
N THR A 42 16.19 22.20 -14.38
CA THR A 42 15.70 20.99 -15.04
C THR A 42 14.99 20.15 -13.99
N TYR A 43 13.72 19.87 -14.22
CA TYR A 43 12.89 19.03 -13.38
C TYR A 43 12.35 17.86 -14.18
N ARG A 44 12.70 16.65 -13.78
CA ARG A 44 12.26 15.39 -14.40
C ARG A 44 11.45 14.62 -13.38
N ALA A 45 10.33 14.04 -13.80
CA ALA A 45 9.55 13.19 -12.91
C ALA A 45 8.80 12.07 -13.65
N LEU A 46 8.68 10.93 -12.96
CA LEU A 46 8.00 9.71 -13.38
C LEU A 46 7.47 9.00 -12.13
N GLY A 47 6.16 8.96 -11.93
CA GLY A 47 5.54 8.37 -10.75
C GLY A 47 5.96 9.10 -9.47
N ASP A 48 6.75 8.42 -8.65
CA ASP A 48 7.39 8.91 -7.43
C ASP A 48 8.90 9.21 -7.59
N HIS A 49 9.49 8.86 -8.74
CA HIS A 49 10.87 9.24 -9.08
C HIS A 49 10.90 10.69 -9.54
N THR A 50 11.61 11.55 -8.82
CA THR A 50 11.73 12.98 -9.15
C THR A 50 13.17 13.44 -9.04
N GLU A 51 13.59 14.27 -9.98
CA GLU A 51 14.92 14.87 -10.03
C GLU A 51 14.77 16.37 -10.29
N LEU A 52 15.46 17.18 -9.49
CA LEU A 52 15.52 18.62 -9.64
C LEU A 52 16.97 19.07 -9.64
N VAL A 53 17.43 19.53 -10.80
CA VAL A 53 18.77 20.08 -10.99
C VAL A 53 18.65 21.58 -11.22
N VAL A 54 19.32 22.37 -10.38
CA VAL A 54 19.37 23.82 -10.56
C VAL A 54 20.83 24.26 -10.66
N MET A 55 21.18 24.84 -11.81
CA MET A 55 22.50 25.40 -12.05
C MET A 55 22.40 26.93 -11.97
N LEU A 56 23.22 27.55 -11.12
CA LEU A 56 23.32 28.99 -11.04
C LEU A 56 24.52 29.48 -11.85
N ARG A 57 24.30 30.52 -12.67
CA ARG A 57 25.39 31.26 -13.31
C ARG A 57 25.91 32.30 -12.35
N ARG A 58 27.19 32.25 -12.01
CA ARG A 58 27.83 33.22 -11.13
C ARG A 58 28.12 34.53 -11.86
N VAL A 59 27.98 35.69 -11.19
CA VAL A 59 28.27 36.99 -11.81
C VAL A 59 29.77 37.20 -11.95
N THR A 60 30.54 36.78 -10.93
CA THR A 60 31.98 37.07 -10.83
C THR A 60 32.83 36.43 -11.92
N ASP A 61 32.53 35.20 -12.34
CA ASP A 61 33.30 34.45 -13.34
C ASP A 61 32.47 33.90 -14.51
N GLY A 62 31.14 34.00 -14.44
CA GLY A 62 30.24 33.47 -15.47
C GLY A 62 30.08 31.95 -15.47
N ASN A 63 30.70 31.23 -14.53
CA ASN A 63 30.63 29.77 -14.45
C ASN A 63 29.28 29.31 -13.92
N LEU A 64 28.89 28.09 -14.31
CA LEU A 64 27.73 27.40 -13.76
C LEU A 64 28.15 26.54 -12.58
N TYR A 65 27.37 26.58 -11.50
CA TYR A 65 27.54 25.67 -10.37
C TYR A 65 26.19 25.07 -9.94
N LEU A 66 26.24 23.82 -9.48
CA LEU A 66 25.07 23.13 -8.94
C LEU A 66 24.67 23.79 -7.62
N TRP A 67 23.39 24.10 -7.50
CA TRP A 67 22.80 24.65 -6.31
C TRP A 67 21.59 23.82 -5.90
N THR A 68 21.46 23.55 -4.61
CA THR A 68 20.30 22.86 -4.04
C THR A 68 19.26 23.89 -3.62
N PRO A 69 18.13 24.02 -4.34
CA PRO A 69 17.05 24.92 -3.95
C PRO A 69 16.29 24.38 -2.72
N PRO A 70 15.48 25.22 -2.06
CA PRO A 70 14.51 24.75 -1.07
C PRO A 70 13.56 23.69 -1.63
N ALA A 71 13.14 22.74 -0.79
CA ALA A 71 12.25 21.65 -1.18
C ALA A 71 10.92 22.13 -1.79
N ASP A 72 10.45 23.31 -1.38
CA ASP A 72 9.23 23.94 -1.89
C ASP A 72 9.27 24.12 -3.42
N VAL A 73 10.44 24.35 -4.03
CA VAL A 73 10.57 24.46 -5.48
C VAL A 73 10.10 23.18 -6.17
N ALA A 74 10.54 22.01 -5.69
CA ALA A 74 10.11 20.72 -6.21
C ALA A 74 8.61 20.49 -5.98
N GLN A 75 8.07 20.91 -4.83
CA GLN A 75 6.64 20.78 -4.52
C GLN A 75 5.77 21.60 -5.48
N TYR A 76 6.16 22.84 -5.77
CA TYR A 76 5.47 23.69 -6.75
C TYR A 76 5.50 23.07 -8.15
N LEU A 77 6.64 22.51 -8.58
CA LEU A 77 6.78 21.84 -9.88
C LEU A 77 5.96 20.54 -9.97
N ALA A 78 5.90 19.76 -8.88
CA ALA A 78 5.02 18.60 -8.79
C ALA A 78 3.53 19.01 -8.86
N ARG A 79 3.16 20.12 -8.23
CA ARG A 79 1.81 20.68 -8.34
C ARG A 79 1.51 21.14 -9.77
N LEU A 80 2.48 21.74 -10.46
CA LEU A 80 2.34 22.14 -11.86
C LEU A 80 2.03 20.94 -12.75
N ARG A 81 2.76 19.81 -12.59
CA ARG A 81 2.46 18.56 -13.33
C ARG A 81 1.02 18.09 -13.15
N GLN A 82 0.50 18.15 -11.93
CA GLN A 82 -0.87 17.75 -11.63
C GLN A 82 -1.89 18.67 -12.30
N LEU A 83 -1.65 19.99 -12.27
CA LEU A 83 -2.54 20.97 -12.90
C LEU A 83 -2.52 20.88 -14.43
N MET A 84 -1.41 20.43 -15.01
CA MET A 84 -1.24 20.28 -16.45
C MET A 84 -1.63 18.89 -16.98
N TYR A 85 -2.06 17.98 -16.10
CA TYR A 85 -2.58 16.67 -16.51
C TYR A 85 -3.79 16.83 -17.44
N GLN A 86 -3.80 16.06 -18.51
CA GLN A 86 -4.90 15.95 -19.46
C GLN A 86 -5.38 14.50 -19.49
N GLU A 87 -6.68 14.31 -19.28
CA GLU A 87 -7.30 12.99 -19.33
C GLU A 87 -7.03 12.27 -20.66
N GLY A 88 -6.63 11.01 -20.59
CA GLY A 88 -6.27 10.18 -21.75
C GLY A 88 -4.92 10.52 -22.40
N ARG A 89 -4.33 11.70 -22.15
CA ARG A 89 -3.00 12.09 -22.67
C ARG A 89 -1.88 11.97 -21.64
N GLY A 90 -2.19 12.15 -20.35
CA GLY A 90 -1.20 12.21 -19.28
C GLY A 90 -0.66 13.63 -19.05
N THR A 91 0.54 13.73 -18.51
CA THR A 91 1.24 14.99 -18.22
C THR A 91 2.66 14.99 -18.83
N TRP A 92 3.39 16.09 -18.73
CA TRP A 92 4.77 16.17 -19.23
C TRP A 92 5.75 15.41 -18.33
N PHE A 93 6.89 14.95 -18.88
CA PHE A 93 7.92 14.22 -18.13
C PHE A 93 9.08 15.09 -17.64
N GLU A 94 9.38 16.15 -18.39
CA GLU A 94 10.44 17.09 -18.04
C GLU A 94 9.99 18.54 -18.26
N LEU A 95 10.45 19.41 -17.35
CA LEU A 95 10.43 20.86 -17.49
C LEU A 95 11.88 21.37 -17.45
N SER A 96 12.29 22.11 -18.48
CA SER A 96 13.54 22.88 -18.46
C SER A 96 13.22 24.37 -18.51
N GLY A 97 13.88 25.20 -17.70
CA GLY A 97 13.58 26.62 -17.64
C GLY A 97 14.74 27.50 -17.18
N THR A 98 14.58 28.80 -17.40
CA THR A 98 15.51 29.83 -16.95
C THR A 98 14.78 30.78 -16.01
N VAL A 99 15.40 31.10 -14.86
CA VAL A 99 14.92 32.11 -13.92
C VAL A 99 15.86 33.33 -13.96
N ALA A 100 15.29 34.50 -14.19
CA ALA A 100 15.99 35.78 -14.15
C ALA A 100 16.05 36.35 -12.72
N LEU A 101 16.90 37.36 -12.47
CA LEU A 101 17.05 37.98 -11.14
C LEU A 101 15.75 38.57 -10.59
N ASP A 102 14.86 39.05 -11.45
CA ASP A 102 13.57 39.60 -11.06
C ASP A 102 12.52 38.50 -10.75
N GLY A 103 12.93 37.24 -10.75
CA GLY A 103 12.07 36.08 -10.52
C GLY A 103 11.21 35.70 -11.73
N ARG A 104 11.35 36.37 -12.88
CA ARG A 104 10.68 35.92 -14.10
C ARG A 104 11.24 34.57 -14.50
N ILE A 105 10.36 33.62 -14.77
CA ILE A 105 10.70 32.27 -15.21
C ILE A 105 10.16 32.03 -16.62
N GLU A 106 10.99 31.43 -17.47
CA GLU A 106 10.61 30.95 -18.79
C GLU A 106 10.89 29.45 -18.86
N VAL A 107 9.92 28.66 -19.34
CA VAL A 107 9.99 27.20 -19.29
C VAL A 107 9.64 26.55 -20.63
N ARG A 108 10.13 25.33 -20.82
CA ARG A 108 9.77 24.41 -21.90
C ARG A 108 9.45 23.05 -21.28
N TYR A 109 8.43 22.40 -21.82
CA TYR A 109 7.99 21.07 -21.39
C TYR A 109 8.35 20.03 -22.45
N ARG A 110 8.80 18.86 -22.02
CA ARG A 110 8.88 17.66 -22.85
C ARG A 110 7.80 16.68 -22.41
N TRP A 111 6.90 16.35 -23.34
CA TRP A 111 5.72 15.53 -23.08
C TRP A 111 5.88 14.06 -23.44
N ASP A 112 6.61 13.81 -24.52
CA ASP A 112 6.61 12.50 -25.17
C ASP A 112 8.04 11.95 -25.31
N ASP A 113 9.07 12.79 -25.19
CA ASP A 113 10.48 12.36 -25.25
C ASP A 113 10.95 11.76 -23.91
N GLU A 114 11.80 10.75 -23.97
CA GLU A 114 12.45 10.17 -22.79
C GLU A 114 13.36 11.21 -22.14
N PRO A 115 13.18 11.51 -20.83
CA PRO A 115 14.12 12.37 -20.12
C PRO A 115 15.48 11.71 -20.02
N ASP A 116 16.54 12.51 -20.14
CA ASP A 116 17.90 12.08 -19.84
C ASP A 116 18.01 11.98 -18.31
N TRP A 117 17.82 10.80 -17.70
CA TRP A 117 17.77 10.64 -16.24
C TRP A 117 19.16 10.62 -15.61
N ASP A 118 19.35 11.30 -14.47
CA ASP A 118 20.62 11.20 -13.72
C ASP A 118 20.71 9.85 -12.98
N GLY A 119 19.57 9.35 -12.50
CA GLY A 119 19.43 8.03 -11.90
C GLY A 119 18.33 7.22 -12.59
N GLU A 120 18.62 5.96 -12.88
CA GLU A 120 17.67 5.05 -13.54
C GLU A 120 16.36 4.93 -12.73
N PRO A 121 15.19 5.27 -13.32
CA PRO A 121 13.93 5.20 -12.59
C PRO A 121 13.58 3.75 -12.18
N PRO A 122 13.10 3.51 -10.95
CA PRO A 122 12.75 2.17 -10.51
C PRO A 122 11.55 1.62 -11.29
N PRO A 123 11.45 0.29 -11.51
CA PRO A 123 10.36 -0.31 -12.31
C PRO A 123 8.94 0.07 -11.86
N GLY A 124 8.71 0.21 -10.55
CA GLY A 124 7.40 0.59 -10.01
C GLY A 124 6.96 2.01 -10.34
N ALA A 125 7.89 2.91 -10.68
CA ALA A 125 7.58 4.29 -11.03
C ALA A 125 6.73 4.39 -12.32
N PHE A 126 6.98 3.50 -13.28
CA PHE A 126 6.24 3.44 -14.54
C PHE A 126 4.76 3.09 -14.34
N THR A 127 4.46 2.07 -13.51
CA THR A 127 3.08 1.71 -13.19
C THR A 127 2.37 2.80 -12.39
N ARG A 128 3.06 3.42 -11.43
CA ARG A 128 2.51 4.53 -10.64
C ARG A 128 2.23 5.77 -11.48
N GLU A 129 3.08 6.08 -12.46
CA GLU A 129 2.85 7.17 -13.39
C GLU A 129 1.55 6.96 -14.17
N LEU A 130 1.33 5.78 -14.74
CA LEU A 130 0.08 5.47 -15.46
C LEU A 130 -1.14 5.38 -14.53
N THR A 131 -0.94 5.00 -13.26
CA THR A 131 -2.01 5.04 -12.25
C THR A 131 -2.41 6.47 -11.92
N ARG A 132 -1.44 7.39 -11.81
CA ARG A 132 -1.65 8.78 -11.39
C ARG A 132 -2.07 9.70 -12.53
N TYR A 133 -1.49 9.48 -13.71
CA TYR A 133 -1.74 10.23 -14.93
C TYR A 133 -2.04 9.25 -16.07
N PRO A 134 -3.25 8.66 -16.09
CA PRO A 134 -3.68 7.73 -17.12
C PRO A 134 -3.47 8.26 -18.55
N ARG A 135 -3.08 7.35 -19.44
CA ARG A 135 -2.88 7.60 -20.87
C ARG A 135 -3.63 6.54 -21.66
N ASP A 136 -4.28 6.94 -22.73
CA ASP A 136 -4.84 6.04 -23.73
C ASP A 136 -3.69 5.28 -24.42
N GLU A 137 -3.96 4.07 -24.94
CA GLU A 137 -2.96 3.18 -25.57
C GLU A 137 -2.04 3.92 -26.56
N GLY A 138 -2.62 4.75 -27.44
CA GLY A 138 -1.88 5.53 -28.43
C GLY A 138 -1.18 6.78 -27.92
N MET A 139 -1.34 7.13 -26.64
CA MET A 139 -0.72 8.28 -25.98
C MET A 139 0.43 7.88 -25.03
N VAL A 140 0.68 6.57 -24.86
CA VAL A 140 1.86 6.06 -24.17
C VAL A 140 3.07 6.17 -25.12
N PRO A 141 4.12 6.92 -24.79
CA PRO A 141 5.30 7.03 -25.66
C PRO A 141 6.03 5.70 -25.85
N ASP A 142 6.63 5.49 -27.02
CA ASP A 142 7.32 4.23 -27.38
C ASP A 142 8.41 3.83 -26.37
N TRP A 143 9.21 4.79 -25.89
CA TRP A 143 10.25 4.52 -24.88
C TRP A 143 9.67 4.03 -23.55
N PHE A 144 8.51 4.57 -23.17
CA PHE A 144 7.81 4.19 -21.95
C PHE A 144 7.23 2.78 -22.13
N ALA A 145 6.55 2.55 -23.25
CA ALA A 145 5.97 1.27 -23.61
C ALA A 145 7.05 0.17 -23.71
N ALA A 146 8.25 0.47 -24.20
CA ALA A 146 9.36 -0.47 -24.27
C ALA A 146 9.88 -0.91 -22.89
N ARG A 147 9.78 -0.03 -21.89
CA ARG A 147 10.17 -0.32 -20.49
C ARG A 147 9.05 -1.04 -19.72
N LEU A 148 7.81 -0.90 -20.15
CA LEU A 148 6.69 -1.70 -19.68
C LEU A 148 6.60 -3.03 -20.45
N SER A 149 6.16 -4.10 -19.78
CA SER A 149 5.85 -5.33 -20.51
C SER A 149 4.46 -5.24 -21.13
N ARG A 150 4.25 -5.87 -22.30
CA ARG A 150 2.93 -5.95 -22.94
C ARG A 150 1.81 -6.47 -22.00
N PRO A 151 2.07 -7.46 -21.12
CA PRO A 151 1.11 -7.84 -20.07
C PRO A 151 0.80 -6.71 -19.08
N VAL A 152 1.78 -5.89 -18.68
CA VAL A 152 1.56 -4.75 -17.78
C VAL A 152 0.70 -3.68 -18.44
N LEU A 153 0.96 -3.37 -19.71
CA LEU A 153 0.10 -2.47 -20.50
C LEU A 153 -1.33 -3.03 -20.62
N ALA A 154 -1.47 -4.32 -20.94
CA ALA A 154 -2.77 -4.99 -21.03
C ALA A 154 -3.54 -5.06 -19.70
N THR A 155 -2.85 -5.17 -18.55
CA THR A 155 -3.49 -5.09 -17.22
C THR A 155 -3.85 -3.66 -16.82
N LEU A 156 -3.30 -2.65 -17.49
CA LEU A 156 -3.71 -1.26 -17.33
C LEU A 156 -4.88 -0.91 -18.28
N GLU A 157 -5.11 -1.73 -19.30
CA GLU A 157 -6.22 -1.63 -20.26
C GLU A 157 -7.45 -2.50 -19.92
N ASP A 158 -7.33 -3.47 -19.00
CA ASP A 158 -8.31 -4.47 -18.59
C ASP A 158 -8.97 -5.32 -19.69
N GLY A 159 -8.86 -6.64 -19.54
CA GLY A 159 -9.41 -7.63 -20.45
C GLY A 159 -9.25 -9.07 -19.97
N LEU A 160 -9.64 -9.37 -18.72
CA LEU A 160 -9.95 -10.76 -18.39
C LEU A 160 -11.12 -11.21 -19.28
N ASN A 161 -10.95 -12.34 -19.97
CA ASN A 161 -12.09 -12.93 -20.66
C ASN A 161 -13.19 -13.24 -19.62
N PRO A 162 -14.48 -13.23 -20.02
CA PRO A 162 -15.55 -13.35 -19.05
C PRO A 162 -15.52 -14.58 -18.15
N GLU A 163 -15.13 -15.73 -18.69
CA GLU A 163 -15.04 -16.98 -17.94
C GLU A 163 -13.99 -16.93 -16.84
N GLU A 164 -12.84 -16.32 -17.13
CA GLU A 164 -11.76 -16.16 -16.18
C GLU A 164 -12.12 -15.16 -15.06
N ALA A 165 -12.82 -14.08 -15.41
CA ALA A 165 -13.33 -13.12 -14.42
C ALA A 165 -14.33 -13.78 -13.45
N LEU A 166 -15.23 -14.62 -13.97
CA LEU A 166 -16.20 -15.38 -13.18
C LEU A 166 -15.53 -16.39 -12.25
N ARG A 167 -14.64 -17.22 -12.80
CA ARG A 167 -13.89 -18.23 -12.05
C ARG A 167 -13.07 -17.60 -10.91
N ARG A 168 -12.50 -16.42 -11.16
CA ARG A 168 -11.76 -15.67 -10.16
C ARG A 168 -12.66 -15.07 -9.09
N ALA A 169 -13.85 -14.57 -9.46
CA ALA A 169 -14.84 -14.09 -8.49
C ALA A 169 -15.29 -15.21 -7.54
N GLU A 170 -15.54 -16.42 -8.07
CA GLU A 170 -15.87 -17.60 -7.26
C GLU A 170 -14.72 -18.00 -6.34
N SER A 171 -13.50 -18.07 -6.86
CA SER A 171 -12.30 -18.41 -6.08
C SER A 171 -12.12 -17.47 -4.90
N VAL A 172 -12.27 -16.16 -5.11
CA VAL A 172 -12.10 -15.18 -4.03
C VAL A 172 -13.26 -15.23 -3.04
N ALA A 173 -14.50 -15.43 -3.49
CA ALA A 173 -15.64 -15.62 -2.59
C ALA A 173 -15.44 -16.83 -1.65
N ALA A 174 -14.88 -17.93 -2.17
CA ALA A 174 -14.51 -19.10 -1.38
C ALA A 174 -13.36 -18.81 -0.39
N GLU A 175 -12.33 -18.07 -0.80
CA GLU A 175 -11.22 -17.63 0.07
C GLU A 175 -11.68 -16.70 1.20
N LEU A 176 -12.75 -15.93 0.99
CA LEU A 176 -13.34 -15.06 2.00
C LEU A 176 -14.16 -15.82 3.05
N GLU A 177 -14.32 -17.14 2.89
CA GLU A 177 -15.10 -18.05 3.74
C GLU A 177 -16.59 -17.64 3.81
N VAL A 178 -17.13 -17.07 2.73
CA VAL A 178 -18.57 -16.76 2.63
C VAL A 178 -19.34 -18.07 2.41
N ASP A 179 -20.46 -18.28 3.12
CA ASP A 179 -21.32 -19.46 2.91
C ASP A 179 -21.67 -19.55 1.41
N PRO A 180 -21.36 -20.68 0.74
CA PRO A 180 -21.72 -20.89 -0.66
C PRO A 180 -23.21 -20.75 -0.97
N ARG A 181 -24.11 -20.73 0.02
CA ARG A 181 -25.54 -20.44 -0.16
C ARG A 181 -25.84 -18.95 -0.32
N SER A 182 -24.96 -18.08 0.15
CA SER A 182 -25.16 -16.63 0.17
C SER A 182 -24.74 -15.91 -1.11
N TYR A 183 -24.12 -16.63 -2.07
CA TYR A 183 -23.70 -16.05 -3.34
C TYR A 183 -23.84 -17.02 -4.52
N ARG A 184 -23.99 -16.49 -5.74
CA ARG A 184 -23.96 -17.23 -7.01
C ARG A 184 -23.22 -16.45 -8.08
N VAL A 185 -22.52 -17.18 -8.95
CA VAL A 185 -21.79 -16.64 -10.09
C VAL A 185 -22.23 -17.41 -11.33
N GLY A 186 -22.58 -16.70 -12.40
CA GLY A 186 -23.08 -17.27 -13.66
C GLY A 186 -24.58 -17.58 -13.68
N GLU A 187 -25.23 -17.75 -12.52
CA GLU A 187 -26.66 -18.03 -12.40
C GLU A 187 -27.32 -17.23 -11.26
N VAL A 188 -28.66 -17.25 -11.24
CA VAL A 188 -29.47 -16.62 -10.19
C VAL A 188 -29.98 -17.67 -9.21
N ALA A 189 -29.81 -17.44 -7.91
CA ALA A 189 -30.47 -18.23 -6.87
C ALA A 189 -31.10 -17.34 -5.81
N ASP A 190 -32.26 -17.77 -5.31
CA ASP A 190 -33.01 -17.05 -4.27
C ASP A 190 -32.21 -16.97 -2.96
N GLY A 191 -32.25 -15.81 -2.31
CA GLY A 191 -31.52 -15.52 -1.08
C GLY A 191 -30.02 -15.28 -1.25
N ALA A 192 -29.51 -15.20 -2.49
CA ALA A 192 -28.09 -15.07 -2.78
C ALA A 192 -27.74 -13.76 -3.52
N TRP A 193 -26.53 -13.25 -3.27
CA TRP A 193 -25.91 -12.27 -4.15
C TRP A 193 -25.48 -12.94 -5.44
N CYS A 194 -26.04 -12.50 -6.56
CA CYS A 194 -25.83 -13.10 -7.86
C CYS A 194 -24.97 -12.17 -8.72
N LEU A 195 -23.97 -12.73 -9.40
CA LEU A 195 -23.26 -12.10 -10.50
C LEU A 195 -23.56 -12.87 -11.78
N VAL A 196 -24.24 -12.25 -12.74
CA VAL A 196 -24.74 -12.92 -13.95
C VAL A 196 -24.51 -12.10 -15.20
N ARG A 197 -24.45 -12.80 -16.35
CA ARG A 197 -24.49 -12.17 -17.66
C ARG A 197 -25.92 -12.01 -18.13
N GLU A 198 -26.27 -10.80 -18.56
CA GLU A 198 -27.55 -10.50 -19.19
C GLU A 198 -27.26 -9.85 -20.55
N ASP A 199 -27.54 -10.57 -21.63
CA ASP A 199 -27.23 -10.16 -23.00
C ASP A 199 -25.75 -9.76 -23.20
N SER A 200 -25.51 -8.45 -23.39
CA SER A 200 -24.20 -7.83 -23.58
C SER A 200 -23.63 -7.19 -22.32
N ARG A 201 -24.35 -7.24 -21.19
CA ARG A 201 -23.96 -6.61 -19.92
C ARG A 201 -23.88 -7.63 -18.79
N TRP A 202 -23.38 -7.17 -17.65
CA TRP A 202 -23.24 -7.96 -16.43
C TRP A 202 -24.00 -7.29 -15.31
N ALA A 203 -24.64 -8.08 -14.45
CA ALA A 203 -25.41 -7.57 -13.33
C ALA A 203 -24.95 -8.23 -12.03
N VAL A 204 -24.94 -7.43 -10.95
CA VAL A 204 -24.72 -7.87 -9.57
C VAL A 204 -25.87 -7.40 -8.71
N PHE A 205 -26.57 -8.31 -8.03
CA PHE A 205 -27.74 -7.98 -7.21
C PHE A 205 -28.02 -9.06 -6.16
N LEU A 206 -28.82 -8.72 -5.15
CA LEU A 206 -29.40 -9.70 -4.22
C LEU A 206 -30.74 -10.19 -4.78
N ALA A 207 -30.87 -11.49 -5.01
CA ALA A 207 -32.13 -12.10 -5.44
C ALA A 207 -32.97 -12.49 -4.22
N LEU A 208 -34.23 -12.02 -4.16
CA LEU A 208 -35.21 -12.37 -3.12
C LEU A 208 -36.58 -12.58 -3.77
N GLY A 209 -36.95 -13.84 -3.97
CA GLY A 209 -38.11 -14.25 -4.77
C GLY A 209 -37.98 -13.72 -6.21
N GLU A 210 -39.00 -12.98 -6.65
CA GLU A 210 -39.01 -12.31 -7.97
C GLU A 210 -38.32 -10.93 -7.95
N GLN A 211 -37.85 -10.46 -6.80
CA GLN A 211 -37.24 -9.14 -6.66
C GLN A 211 -35.71 -9.20 -6.78
N GLN A 212 -35.15 -8.16 -7.40
CA GLN A 212 -33.72 -7.92 -7.46
C GLN A 212 -33.39 -6.64 -6.68
N LEU A 213 -32.77 -6.78 -5.52
CA LEU A 213 -32.42 -5.66 -4.65
C LEU A 213 -30.98 -5.22 -4.87
N ALA A 214 -30.71 -3.94 -4.65
CA ALA A 214 -29.36 -3.34 -4.70
C ALA A 214 -28.58 -3.68 -5.99
N ARG A 215 -29.31 -3.70 -7.12
CA ARG A 215 -28.79 -4.06 -8.43
C ARG A 215 -27.79 -3.03 -8.94
N ALA A 216 -26.67 -3.53 -9.45
CA ALA A 216 -25.65 -2.79 -10.17
C ALA A 216 -25.36 -3.46 -11.52
N GLU A 217 -25.11 -2.67 -12.56
CA GLU A 217 -24.87 -3.15 -13.92
C GLU A 217 -23.51 -2.68 -14.45
N PHE A 218 -22.84 -3.54 -15.20
CA PHE A 218 -21.48 -3.35 -15.67
C PHE A 218 -21.36 -3.70 -17.15
N ALA A 219 -20.39 -3.06 -17.81
CA ALA A 219 -20.11 -3.32 -19.22
C ALA A 219 -19.28 -4.60 -19.41
N THR A 220 -18.38 -4.91 -18.46
CA THR A 220 -17.47 -6.06 -18.56
C THR A 220 -17.60 -7.01 -17.36
N ALA A 221 -17.25 -8.28 -17.59
CA ALA A 221 -17.25 -9.31 -16.56
C ALA A 221 -16.26 -9.00 -15.43
N GLU A 222 -15.13 -8.38 -15.78
CA GLU A 222 -14.10 -7.98 -14.84
C GLU A 222 -14.55 -6.88 -13.88
N GLN A 223 -15.24 -5.85 -14.38
CA GLN A 223 -15.85 -4.81 -13.56
C GLN A 223 -16.88 -5.40 -12.59
N ALA A 224 -17.75 -6.27 -13.10
CA ALA A 224 -18.74 -6.96 -12.29
C ALA A 224 -18.07 -7.83 -11.22
N ALA A 225 -17.06 -8.62 -11.58
CA ALA A 225 -16.34 -9.52 -10.68
C ALA A 225 -15.65 -8.75 -9.55
N ARG A 226 -14.97 -7.63 -9.86
CA ARG A 226 -14.35 -6.76 -8.86
C ARG A 226 -15.38 -6.14 -7.92
N TYR A 227 -16.50 -5.65 -8.46
CA TYR A 227 -17.58 -5.11 -7.64
C TYR A 227 -18.17 -6.18 -6.71
N PHE A 228 -18.46 -7.36 -7.24
CA PHE A 228 -19.02 -8.49 -6.51
C PHE A 228 -18.11 -8.95 -5.37
N VAL A 229 -16.83 -9.23 -5.66
CA VAL A 229 -15.84 -9.62 -4.66
C VAL A 229 -15.62 -8.51 -3.63
N GLY A 230 -15.56 -7.26 -4.07
CA GLY A 230 -15.46 -6.10 -3.18
C GLY A 230 -16.65 -5.98 -2.24
N HIS A 231 -17.87 -6.20 -2.75
CA HIS A 231 -19.09 -6.20 -1.96
C HIS A 231 -19.08 -7.29 -0.87
N LEU A 232 -18.72 -8.53 -1.25
CA LEU A 232 -18.60 -9.66 -0.31
C LEU A 232 -17.52 -9.40 0.75
N SER A 233 -16.39 -8.81 0.36
CA SER A 233 -15.29 -8.46 1.26
C SER A 233 -15.67 -7.39 2.29
N LEU A 234 -16.29 -6.30 1.84
CA LEU A 234 -16.68 -5.17 2.68
C LEU A 234 -17.82 -5.51 3.65
N ARG A 235 -18.64 -6.50 3.30
CA ARG A 235 -19.75 -6.98 4.14
C ARG A 235 -19.48 -8.34 4.73
N ARG A 236 -18.21 -8.76 4.79
CA ARG A 236 -17.80 -10.07 5.30
C ARG A 236 -18.41 -10.38 6.65
N ASP A 237 -18.53 -9.41 7.55
CA ASP A 237 -19.13 -9.61 8.87
C ASP A 237 -20.66 -9.85 8.82
N ALA A 238 -21.37 -9.36 7.80
CA ALA A 238 -22.80 -9.63 7.59
C ALA A 238 -23.06 -11.02 6.95
N PHE A 239 -22.05 -11.61 6.32
CA PHE A 239 -22.07 -13.00 5.83
C PHE A 239 -21.48 -14.00 6.84
N ARG A 240 -20.93 -13.50 7.94
CA ARG A 240 -20.22 -14.25 8.97
C ARG A 240 -21.06 -14.33 10.24
N ASP A 241 -22.28 -14.84 10.13
CA ASP A 241 -23.08 -15.22 11.30
C ASP A 241 -22.48 -16.43 12.06
N GLU A 242 -21.25 -16.86 11.74
CA GLU A 242 -20.49 -17.82 12.53
C GLU A 242 -19.01 -17.39 12.66
N LEU A 243 -18.57 -17.18 13.90
CA LEU A 243 -17.18 -17.02 14.32
C LEU A 243 -16.24 -18.03 13.59
N PRO A 244 -14.94 -17.73 13.41
CA PRO A 244 -13.97 -18.68 12.82
C PRO A 244 -14.10 -20.08 13.43
N LEU A 245 -13.87 -21.15 12.65
CA LEU A 245 -13.96 -22.55 13.11
C LEU A 245 -13.26 -22.78 14.48
N ASP A 246 -12.16 -22.05 14.71
CA ASP A 246 -11.32 -22.18 15.91
C ASP A 246 -11.65 -21.17 17.03
N ALA A 247 -12.50 -20.17 16.77
CA ALA A 247 -12.90 -19.18 17.77
C ALA A 247 -13.84 -19.77 18.85
N ARG A 248 -14.48 -20.91 18.56
CA ARG A 248 -15.20 -21.74 19.54
C ARG A 248 -14.40 -22.97 20.02
N ARG A 249 -13.20 -23.22 19.46
CA ARG A 249 -12.35 -24.35 19.84
C ARG A 249 -11.92 -24.19 21.29
N ALA A 250 -12.16 -25.23 22.10
CA ALA A 250 -11.73 -25.23 23.49
C ALA A 250 -10.21 -25.11 23.57
N THR A 251 -9.67 -24.48 24.62
CA THR A 251 -8.23 -24.22 24.73
C THR A 251 -7.40 -25.51 24.65
N GLU A 252 -7.95 -26.60 25.18
CA GLU A 252 -7.35 -27.93 25.26
C GLU A 252 -7.26 -28.62 23.89
N GLU A 253 -8.08 -28.21 22.93
CA GLU A 253 -8.17 -28.81 21.59
C GLU A 253 -7.17 -28.19 20.60
N TRP A 254 -6.43 -27.16 21.00
CA TRP A 254 -5.41 -26.56 20.14
C TRP A 254 -4.22 -27.49 19.94
N PRO A 255 -3.69 -27.61 18.70
CA PRO A 255 -2.65 -28.58 18.35
C PRO A 255 -1.27 -28.25 18.93
N ILE A 256 -1.09 -27.04 19.47
CA ILE A 256 0.14 -26.61 20.14
C ILE A 256 -0.29 -26.04 21.49
N GLN A 257 0.29 -26.57 22.56
CA GLN A 257 0.02 -26.17 23.94
C GLN A 257 1.27 -25.52 24.57
N PRO A 258 1.09 -24.62 25.54
CA PRO A 258 2.18 -24.10 26.34
C PRO A 258 2.95 -25.22 27.07
N VAL A 259 4.27 -25.11 27.16
CA VAL A 259 5.14 -26.06 27.88
C VAL A 259 6.04 -25.34 28.88
N GLY A 260 6.79 -26.09 29.70
CA GLY A 260 7.75 -25.48 30.64
C GLY A 260 7.11 -24.66 31.76
N GLY A 261 5.81 -24.84 32.02
CA GLY A 261 5.07 -24.05 33.00
C GLY A 261 4.56 -22.70 32.46
N ASP A 262 4.63 -22.47 31.15
CA ASP A 262 4.05 -21.30 30.52
C ASP A 262 2.53 -21.23 30.66
N ARG A 263 1.99 -20.01 30.56
CA ARG A 263 0.57 -19.73 30.75
C ARG A 263 -0.28 -20.38 29.67
N GLY A 264 -1.44 -20.90 30.08
CA GLY A 264 -2.42 -21.54 29.20
C GLY A 264 -2.95 -20.62 28.07
N LEU A 265 -3.52 -21.21 27.02
CA LEU A 265 -4.02 -20.43 25.88
C LEU A 265 -5.28 -19.59 26.18
N ASN A 266 -5.84 -19.72 27.38
CA ASN A 266 -6.95 -18.92 27.88
C ASN A 266 -6.57 -17.44 28.06
N TYR A 267 -5.26 -17.12 28.14
CA TYR A 267 -4.75 -15.76 28.22
C TYR A 267 -4.61 -15.06 26.86
N TYR A 268 -5.01 -15.71 25.77
CA TYR A 268 -4.90 -15.16 24.42
C TYR A 268 -6.25 -15.14 23.69
N GLY A 269 -6.64 -13.97 23.21
CA GLY A 269 -7.78 -13.74 22.32
C GLY A 269 -7.37 -13.88 20.85
N GLY A 270 -8.36 -14.07 19.96
CA GLY A 270 -8.13 -14.10 18.52
C GLY A 270 -7.14 -15.18 18.04
N LYS A 271 -7.08 -16.31 18.76
CA LYS A 271 -6.10 -17.36 18.51
C LYS A 271 -6.18 -17.87 17.07
N ARG A 272 -5.02 -18.04 16.45
CA ARG A 272 -4.88 -18.64 15.12
C ARG A 272 -3.61 -19.47 15.03
N LEU A 273 -3.67 -20.56 14.27
CA LEU A 273 -2.49 -21.32 13.92
C LEU A 273 -1.74 -20.56 12.82
N VAL A 274 -0.45 -20.34 13.01
CA VAL A 274 0.42 -19.62 12.07
C VAL A 274 1.73 -20.35 11.86
N THR A 275 2.44 -19.97 10.79
CA THR A 275 3.84 -20.31 10.58
C THR A 275 4.66 -19.04 10.74
N VAL A 276 5.58 -19.02 11.71
CA VAL A 276 6.50 -17.91 11.94
C VAL A 276 7.66 -18.03 10.95
N SER A 277 7.89 -16.99 10.16
CA SER A 277 8.86 -16.99 9.06
C SER A 277 10.31 -16.78 9.55
N PRO A 278 11.31 -17.30 8.82
CA PRO A 278 12.71 -16.91 9.03
C PRO A 278 12.90 -15.40 8.99
N GLY A 279 13.75 -14.88 9.86
CA GLY A 279 14.01 -13.46 10.05
C GLY A 279 13.10 -12.78 11.08
N THR A 280 12.00 -13.40 11.51
CA THR A 280 11.17 -12.86 12.61
C THR A 280 11.96 -12.83 13.91
N GLU A 281 11.93 -11.70 14.61
CA GLU A 281 12.52 -11.54 15.93
C GLU A 281 11.44 -11.64 17.01
N LEU A 282 11.74 -12.43 18.04
CA LEU A 282 10.86 -12.75 19.15
C LEU A 282 11.61 -12.49 20.46
N ASP A 283 10.90 -12.23 21.55
CA ASP A 283 11.53 -12.03 22.85
C ASP A 283 10.76 -12.69 24.00
N ARG A 284 11.43 -12.85 25.14
CA ARG A 284 10.87 -13.49 26.33
C ARG A 284 11.58 -13.02 27.60
N TYR A 285 10.82 -12.95 28.68
CA TYR A 285 11.34 -12.91 30.05
C TYR A 285 11.25 -14.32 30.66
N GLY A 286 12.38 -14.91 31.05
CA GLY A 286 12.45 -16.21 31.71
C GLY A 286 13.10 -17.32 30.88
N ASP A 287 13.10 -18.53 31.46
CA ASP A 287 13.91 -19.65 31.00
C ASP A 287 13.45 -20.26 29.65
N PRO A 288 14.38 -20.91 28.91
CA PRO A 288 14.12 -21.54 27.61
C PRO A 288 13.31 -22.84 27.65
N ALA A 289 12.95 -23.40 28.82
CA ALA A 289 12.07 -24.58 28.89
C ALA A 289 10.63 -24.28 28.43
N GLY A 290 10.21 -23.01 28.44
CA GLY A 290 8.94 -22.55 27.89
C GLY A 290 8.94 -22.42 26.36
N ASN A 291 7.77 -22.25 25.77
CA ASN A 291 7.56 -22.05 24.32
C ASN A 291 6.75 -20.79 23.98
N THR A 292 6.39 -19.98 24.97
CA THR A 292 5.67 -18.73 24.77
C THR A 292 6.67 -17.59 24.63
N VAL A 293 6.62 -16.92 23.49
CA VAL A 293 7.43 -15.75 23.18
C VAL A 293 6.54 -14.64 22.64
N PHE A 294 7.01 -13.41 22.65
CA PHE A 294 6.27 -12.27 22.12
C PHE A 294 6.99 -11.72 20.89
N ALA A 295 6.27 -10.94 20.07
CA ALA A 295 6.94 -10.13 19.05
C ALA A 295 8.04 -9.28 19.72
N ALA A 296 9.24 -9.25 19.14
CA ALA A 296 10.34 -8.52 19.73
C ALA A 296 9.98 -7.04 19.99
N ARG A 297 10.42 -6.52 21.15
CA ARG A 297 10.11 -5.18 21.67
C ARG A 297 8.66 -5.01 22.13
N THR A 298 7.95 -6.09 22.45
CA THR A 298 6.65 -5.96 23.14
C THR A 298 6.88 -5.40 24.54
N GLU A 299 6.33 -4.22 24.85
CA GLU A 299 6.42 -3.63 26.20
C GLU A 299 5.90 -4.61 27.26
N PHE A 300 6.51 -4.61 28.46
CA PHE A 300 6.15 -5.56 29.51
C PHE A 300 4.67 -5.49 29.89
N THR A 301 4.09 -4.29 29.90
CA THR A 301 2.68 -4.02 30.18
C THR A 301 1.72 -4.63 29.15
N HIS A 302 2.21 -4.92 27.94
CA HIS A 302 1.43 -5.55 26.88
C HIS A 302 1.48 -7.09 26.91
N ARG A 303 2.22 -7.68 27.86
CA ARG A 303 2.40 -9.13 27.99
C ARG A 303 1.47 -9.77 29.01
N SER A 304 0.78 -8.96 29.82
CA SER A 304 -0.09 -9.39 30.93
C SER A 304 0.55 -10.43 31.85
N GLN A 305 1.87 -10.28 32.03
CA GLN A 305 2.67 -11.02 32.98
C GLN A 305 2.66 -10.31 34.35
N PRO A 306 2.74 -11.04 35.47
CA PRO A 306 2.90 -10.53 36.83
C PRO A 306 4.12 -9.62 36.91
N ALA A 307 3.98 -8.54 37.67
CA ALA A 307 5.00 -7.50 37.75
C ALA A 307 6.39 -8.00 38.18
N ASP A 308 6.48 -9.08 38.95
CA ASP A 308 7.75 -9.68 39.37
C ASP A 308 8.51 -10.37 38.23
N GLU A 309 7.82 -10.79 37.15
CA GLU A 309 8.47 -11.45 36.01
C GLU A 309 9.36 -10.50 35.20
N VAL A 310 9.22 -9.18 35.35
CA VAL A 310 10.08 -8.17 34.70
C VAL A 310 11.55 -8.30 35.10
N HIS A 311 11.81 -8.91 36.26
CA HIS A 311 13.15 -9.12 36.79
C HIS A 311 13.79 -10.44 36.34
N ARG A 312 13.06 -11.27 35.58
CA ARG A 312 13.64 -12.47 34.97
C ARG A 312 14.60 -12.08 33.85
N GLU A 313 15.49 -13.00 33.50
CA GLU A 313 16.41 -12.82 32.38
C GLU A 313 15.63 -12.53 31.08
N TYR A 314 16.07 -11.52 30.35
CA TYR A 314 15.46 -11.07 29.10
C TYR A 314 16.27 -11.60 27.92
N HIS A 315 15.58 -12.29 27.03
CA HIS A 315 16.19 -12.95 25.87
C HIS A 315 15.51 -12.50 24.58
N VAL A 316 16.31 -12.38 23.51
CA VAL A 316 15.83 -12.06 22.16
C VAL A 316 16.29 -13.16 21.21
N TYR A 317 15.38 -13.63 20.36
CA TYR A 317 15.61 -14.72 19.44
C TYR A 317 15.31 -14.30 18.01
N ARG A 318 16.07 -14.80 17.06
CA ARG A 318 15.78 -14.74 15.63
C ARG A 318 15.38 -16.12 15.12
N VAL A 319 14.28 -16.16 14.37
CA VAL A 319 13.83 -17.36 13.67
C VAL A 319 14.73 -17.60 12.46
N LEU A 320 15.38 -18.76 12.39
CA LEU A 320 16.24 -19.15 11.27
C LEU A 320 15.54 -20.10 10.29
N ARG A 321 14.55 -20.86 10.77
CA ARG A 321 13.73 -21.77 9.97
C ARG A 321 12.28 -21.63 10.38
N SER A 322 11.35 -21.85 9.46
CA SER A 322 9.92 -21.71 9.73
C SER A 322 9.46 -22.56 10.92
N ILE A 323 8.69 -21.98 11.84
CA ILE A 323 8.21 -22.64 13.07
C ILE A 323 6.69 -22.53 13.14
N ARG A 324 5.98 -23.63 13.40
CA ARG A 324 4.53 -23.55 13.65
C ARG A 324 4.27 -22.99 15.03
N ALA A 325 3.27 -22.13 15.15
CA ALA A 325 2.89 -21.52 16.42
C ALA A 325 1.39 -21.25 16.50
N VAL A 326 0.86 -21.17 17.72
CA VAL A 326 -0.41 -20.49 17.97
C VAL A 326 -0.10 -19.03 18.25
N MET A 327 -0.61 -18.14 17.42
CA MET A 327 -0.58 -16.71 17.67
C MET A 327 -1.87 -16.29 18.34
N GLY A 328 -1.78 -15.43 19.35
CA GLY A 328 -2.95 -14.73 19.88
C GLY A 328 -2.59 -13.37 20.46
N GLN A 329 -3.61 -12.53 20.60
CA GLN A 329 -3.50 -11.25 21.28
C GLN A 329 -3.64 -11.46 22.79
N VAL A 330 -2.71 -10.90 23.56
CA VAL A 330 -2.72 -11.01 25.01
C VAL A 330 -3.95 -10.31 25.58
N VAL A 331 -4.77 -11.01 26.35
CA VAL A 331 -5.92 -10.36 27.03
C VAL A 331 -5.45 -9.57 28.25
N PRO A 332 -6.07 -8.41 28.57
CA PRO A 332 -5.75 -7.65 29.78
C PRO A 332 -5.92 -8.51 31.04
N TRP A 333 -4.89 -8.55 31.88
CA TRP A 333 -4.85 -9.34 33.12
C TRP A 333 -3.74 -8.82 34.05
N HIS A 334 -3.87 -9.04 35.37
CA HIS A 334 -2.92 -8.55 36.40
C HIS A 334 -2.69 -7.01 36.41
N ASP A 335 -3.73 -6.20 36.19
CA ASP A 335 -3.63 -4.73 36.07
C ASP A 335 -2.70 -4.24 34.95
N GLN A 336 -2.41 -5.12 33.98
CA GLN A 336 -1.62 -4.81 32.79
C GLN A 336 -2.54 -4.66 31.57
N ALA A 337 -2.19 -3.73 30.68
CA ALA A 337 -2.98 -3.36 29.51
C ALA A 337 -3.18 -4.52 28.51
N GLY A 338 -2.24 -5.47 28.44
CA GLY A 338 -2.29 -6.54 27.45
C GLY A 338 -2.16 -5.99 26.02
N GLY A 339 -2.71 -6.69 25.03
CA GLY A 339 -2.70 -6.24 23.63
C GLY A 339 -1.45 -6.59 22.83
N GLY A 340 -0.40 -7.11 23.47
CA GLY A 340 0.79 -7.63 22.79
C GLY A 340 0.48 -8.86 21.94
N THR A 341 1.36 -9.16 20.98
CA THR A 341 1.26 -10.38 20.16
C THR A 341 2.12 -11.48 20.77
N ALA A 342 1.47 -12.55 21.21
CA ALA A 342 2.13 -13.74 21.75
C ALA A 342 2.14 -14.87 20.72
N TYR A 343 3.21 -15.67 20.73
CA TYR A 343 3.39 -16.87 19.96
C TYR A 343 3.71 -18.03 20.89
N VAL A 344 2.88 -19.06 20.88
CA VAL A 344 3.15 -20.35 21.54
C VAL A 344 3.70 -21.28 20.48
N LEU A 345 5.01 -21.50 20.50
CA LEU A 345 5.75 -22.26 19.48
C LEU A 345 5.50 -23.77 19.63
N GLU A 346 5.62 -24.53 18.54
CA GLU A 346 5.37 -25.98 18.54
C GLU A 346 6.32 -26.80 19.43
N ARG A 347 7.44 -26.22 19.87
CA ARG A 347 8.46 -26.82 20.75
C ARG A 347 9.01 -25.77 21.72
N SER A 348 9.68 -26.22 22.78
CA SER A 348 10.35 -25.31 23.73
C SER A 348 11.42 -24.46 23.04
N VAL A 349 11.68 -23.28 23.58
CA VAL A 349 12.75 -22.40 23.09
C VAL A 349 14.10 -23.14 23.12
N GLY A 350 14.38 -23.90 24.17
CA GLY A 350 15.59 -24.72 24.30
C GLY A 350 15.75 -25.77 23.18
N ASP A 351 14.68 -26.46 22.80
CA ASP A 351 14.68 -27.42 21.69
C ASP A 351 14.89 -26.73 20.33
N LEU A 352 14.30 -25.54 20.17
CA LEU A 352 14.40 -24.76 18.95
C LEU A 352 15.79 -24.14 18.77
N LEU A 353 16.45 -23.73 19.86
CA LEU A 353 17.86 -23.35 19.88
C LEU A 353 18.76 -24.54 19.54
N SER A 354 18.57 -25.68 20.23
CA SER A 354 19.38 -26.89 20.03
C SER A 354 19.27 -27.45 18.62
N SER A 355 18.10 -27.34 18.00
CA SER A 355 17.89 -27.78 16.61
C SER A 355 18.38 -26.78 15.56
N GLY A 356 18.71 -25.54 15.94
CA GLY A 356 19.06 -24.44 15.02
C GLY A 356 17.85 -23.84 14.28
N ALA A 357 16.64 -23.95 14.83
CA ALA A 357 15.46 -23.23 14.33
C ALA A 357 15.37 -21.80 14.89
N LEU A 358 15.89 -21.58 16.09
CA LEU A 358 16.10 -20.27 16.70
C LEU A 358 17.60 -20.03 16.92
N GLU A 359 17.98 -18.75 16.93
CA GLU A 359 19.27 -18.26 17.41
C GLU A 359 19.01 -17.14 18.41
N GLU A 360 19.73 -17.13 19.53
CA GLU A 360 19.68 -16.02 20.48
C GLU A 360 20.57 -14.87 20.00
N ILE A 361 20.03 -13.65 20.02
CA ILE A 361 20.71 -12.44 19.56
C ILE A 361 20.82 -11.42 20.71
N PRO A 362 21.84 -10.53 20.71
CA PRO A 362 22.04 -9.60 21.81
C PRO A 362 20.90 -8.59 22.01
N GLN A 363 20.23 -8.20 20.92
CA GLN A 363 19.12 -7.26 20.93
C GLN A 363 18.32 -7.36 19.64
N ALA A 364 17.05 -6.95 19.67
CA ALA A 364 16.20 -6.85 18.48
C ALA A 364 16.76 -5.79 17.51
N THR A 365 16.84 -6.14 16.23
CA THR A 365 17.35 -5.27 15.15
C THR A 365 16.26 -4.86 14.16
N THR A 366 15.17 -5.62 14.10
CA THR A 366 14.01 -5.33 13.24
C THR A 366 13.09 -4.31 13.91
N ARG A 367 12.50 -3.39 13.15
CA ARG A 367 11.44 -2.50 13.67
C ARG A 367 10.18 -3.34 13.92
N PRO A 368 9.37 -3.05 14.96
CA PRO A 368 8.09 -3.72 15.13
C PRO A 368 7.30 -3.60 13.83
N SER A 369 6.66 -4.67 13.40
CA SER A 369 5.70 -4.60 12.31
C SER A 369 4.57 -3.68 12.78
N SER A 370 4.50 -2.46 12.25
CA SER A 370 3.40 -1.55 12.52
C SER A 370 2.13 -2.14 11.91
N VAL A 371 1.40 -2.91 12.72
CA VAL A 371 -0.03 -3.10 12.50
C VAL A 371 -0.67 -1.82 13.01
N ASP A 372 -0.70 -0.82 12.14
CA ASP A 372 -1.70 0.24 12.04
C ASP A 372 -1.15 1.32 11.10
N GLY A 373 -1.89 1.55 10.02
CA GLY A 373 -1.67 2.69 9.17
C GLY A 373 -2.16 3.93 9.91
N GLU A 374 -1.23 4.74 10.41
CA GLU A 374 -1.53 6.12 10.76
C GLU A 374 -0.91 7.05 9.72
N SER A 375 -1.83 7.63 8.95
CA SER A 375 -1.80 8.94 8.32
C SER A 375 -0.70 9.84 8.88
N THR A 376 0.20 10.29 8.02
CA THR A 376 1.12 11.35 8.39
C THR A 376 0.73 12.61 7.62
N GLU A 377 0.36 13.62 8.39
CA GLU A 377 0.23 15.04 8.02
C GLU A 377 1.51 15.62 7.41
#